data_AF-A0A3D1ZQF7-F1
#
_entry.id   AF-A0A3D1ZQF7-F1
#
_cell.length_a   1.000
_cell.length_b   1.000
_cell.length_c   1.000
_cell.angle_alpha   90.00
_cell.angle_beta   90.00
_cell.angle_gamma   90.00
#
_symmetry.space_group_name_H-M   'P 1'
#
loop_
_entity.id
_entity.type
_entity.pdbx_description
1 polymer ?
#
loop_
_entity_poly.entity_id
_entity_poly.type
_entity_poly.pdbx_seq_one_letter_code
_entity_poly.pdbx_strand_id
1 'polypeptide(L)'
;MSVLDRFEKSVEGAVNGVFAKFGSKDLKPVDLSSALEREIDKEAMPVTRDRTVAPNEYRFKLSTPDFNNIVEWGAETLANELADNLTQYAKSQNYAFVGPVVVIFE
;
A
#
# COMPACT_ATOMS: atom_id res chain seq x y z
N MET A 1 -1.59 10.28 13.54
CA MET A 1 -1.11 8.92 13.87
C MET A 1 -0.34 8.42 12.67
N SER A 2 0.87 7.89 12.89
CA SER A 2 1.77 7.50 11.80
C SER A 2 1.33 6.17 11.18
N VAL A 3 1.50 6.00 9.87
CA VAL A 3 1.24 4.74 9.16
C VAL A 3 2.06 3.56 9.73
N LEU A 4 3.21 3.88 10.34
CA LEU A 4 4.05 2.93 11.07
C LEU A 4 3.38 2.41 12.35
N ASP A 5 2.66 3.28 13.07
CA ASP A 5 2.00 2.97 14.35
C ASP A 5 0.87 1.94 14.16
N ARG A 6 0.19 1.99 13.01
CA ARG A 6 -0.84 0.99 12.63
C ARG A 6 -0.23 -0.32 12.15
N PHE A 7 0.91 -0.25 11.47
CA PHE A 7 1.69 -1.43 11.08
C PHE A 7 2.22 -2.16 12.32
N GLU A 8 2.71 -1.43 13.32
CA GLU A 8 3.14 -1.97 14.62
C GLU A 8 1.99 -2.65 15.36
N LYS A 9 0.77 -2.11 15.28
CA LYS A 9 -0.42 -2.65 15.94
C LYS A 9 -1.00 -3.90 15.28
N SER A 10 -0.97 -3.98 13.95
CA SER A 10 -1.46 -5.16 13.21
C SER A 10 -0.52 -6.36 13.31
N VAL A 11 0.72 -6.15 13.78
CA VAL A 11 1.72 -7.20 14.03
C VAL A 11 1.77 -7.61 15.52
N GLU A 12 0.81 -7.20 16.35
CA GLU A 12 0.73 -7.67 17.75
C GLU A 12 0.24 -9.14 17.88
N GLY A 13 -0.27 -9.75 16.80
CA GLY A 13 -0.82 -11.11 16.80
C GLY A 13 0.11 -12.23 16.31
N ALA A 14 1.17 -11.91 15.59
CA ALA A 14 2.11 -12.90 15.07
C ALA A 14 3.49 -12.28 14.90
N VAL A 15 4.51 -12.95 15.46
CA VAL A 15 5.96 -12.74 15.31
C VAL A 15 6.64 -11.78 16.29
N ASN A 16 6.74 -12.28 17.52
CA ASN A 16 7.92 -12.05 18.34
C ASN A 16 9.14 -12.69 17.62
N GLY A 17 9.79 -11.95 16.71
CA GLY A 17 11.15 -12.26 16.25
C GLY A 17 11.46 -12.42 14.76
N VAL A 18 10.93 -11.64 13.81
CA VAL A 18 11.46 -11.66 12.41
C VAL A 18 11.39 -10.31 11.65
N PHE A 19 11.46 -9.16 12.32
CA PHE A 19 11.58 -7.88 11.57
C PHE A 19 12.97 -7.62 10.98
N ALA A 20 13.98 -8.44 11.31
CA ALA A 20 15.37 -8.05 11.14
C ALA A 20 16.20 -8.84 10.11
N LYS A 21 15.69 -9.87 9.40
CA LYS A 21 16.66 -10.64 8.57
C LYS A 21 16.28 -11.42 7.31
N PHE A 22 15.03 -11.62 6.90
CA PHE A 22 14.79 -12.50 5.73
C PHE A 22 13.59 -12.12 4.86
N GLY A 23 13.50 -10.84 4.45
CA GLY A 23 12.97 -10.50 3.13
C GLY A 23 14.15 -10.02 2.29
N SER A 24 14.15 -10.25 0.98
CA SER A 24 15.20 -9.76 0.07
C SER A 24 15.59 -8.33 0.45
N LYS A 25 16.88 -8.03 0.48
CA LYS A 25 17.55 -6.82 0.99
C LYS A 25 16.97 -5.45 0.55
N ASP A 26 15.92 -5.41 -0.27
CA ASP A 26 15.40 -4.23 -0.94
C ASP A 26 13.89 -3.94 -0.72
N LEU A 27 13.03 -4.89 -0.34
CA LEU A 27 11.58 -4.60 -0.22
C LEU A 27 11.15 -4.36 1.23
N LYS A 28 10.81 -3.10 1.55
CA LYS A 28 10.28 -2.70 2.86
C LYS A 28 8.81 -2.29 2.73
N PRO A 29 7.95 -2.51 3.74
CA PRO A 29 6.55 -2.07 3.69
C PRO A 29 6.39 -0.55 3.44
N VAL A 30 7.28 0.27 3.98
CA VAL A 30 7.32 1.72 3.73
C VAL A 30 7.57 2.05 2.25
N ASP A 31 8.30 1.18 1.54
CA ASP A 31 8.57 1.33 0.12
C ASP A 31 7.30 1.11 -0.71
N LEU A 32 6.44 0.16 -0.32
CA LEU A 32 5.16 -0.10 -0.98
C LEU A 32 4.19 1.09 -0.84
N SER A 33 4.06 1.67 0.35
CA SER A 33 3.21 2.84 0.57
C SER A 33 3.66 4.04 -0.26
N SER A 34 4.95 4.37 -0.20
CA SER A 34 5.50 5.50 -0.96
C SER A 34 5.47 5.27 -2.46
N ALA A 35 5.60 4.01 -2.91
CA ALA A 35 5.40 3.66 -4.32
C ALA A 35 3.96 3.90 -4.76
N LEU A 36 2.96 3.53 -3.94
CA LEU A 36 1.55 3.81 -4.24
C LEU A 36 1.25 5.30 -4.26
N GLU A 37 1.72 6.07 -3.27
CA GLU A 37 1.55 7.53 -3.22
C GLU A 37 2.10 8.19 -4.49
N ARG A 38 3.29 7.76 -4.92
CA ARG A 38 3.89 8.28 -6.15
C ARG A 38 3.15 7.85 -7.42
N GLU A 39 2.59 6.64 -7.44
CA GLU A 39 1.82 6.14 -8.59
C GLU A 39 0.46 6.84 -8.69
N ILE A 40 -0.24 7.04 -7.57
CA ILE A 40 -1.51 7.79 -7.58
C ILE A 40 -1.29 9.24 -8.03
N ASP A 41 -0.23 9.92 -7.58
CA ASP A 41 0.08 11.29 -8.04
C ASP A 41 0.38 11.33 -9.55
N LYS A 42 0.99 10.26 -10.09
CA LYS A 42 1.34 10.16 -11.51
C LYS A 42 0.12 9.85 -12.38
N GLU A 43 -0.79 9.01 -11.91
CA GLU A 43 -1.97 8.57 -12.65
C GLU A 43 -3.21 9.44 -12.40
N ALA A 44 -3.17 10.29 -11.38
CA ALA A 44 -4.25 11.22 -11.06
C ALA A 44 -4.49 12.20 -12.23
N MET A 45 -5.71 12.22 -12.74
CA MET A 45 -6.10 13.03 -13.89
C MET A 45 -7.15 14.07 -13.52
N PRO A 46 -6.94 15.36 -13.85
CA PRO A 46 -7.97 16.37 -13.69
C PRO A 46 -9.09 16.12 -14.71
N VAL A 47 -10.30 15.82 -14.23
CA VAL A 47 -11.49 15.60 -15.06
C VAL A 47 -12.31 16.89 -15.18
N THR A 48 -12.31 17.71 -14.13
CA THR A 48 -12.87 19.07 -14.17
C THR A 48 -11.91 20.04 -13.47
N ARG A 49 -12.21 21.34 -13.50
CA ARG A 49 -11.40 22.37 -12.82
C ARG A 49 -11.28 22.17 -11.30
N ASP A 50 -12.19 21.42 -10.71
CA ASP A 50 -12.30 21.20 -9.26
C ASP A 50 -12.24 19.71 -8.88
N ARG A 51 -12.02 18.83 -9.87
CA ARG A 51 -12.08 17.39 -9.64
C ARG A 51 -10.93 16.67 -10.35
N THR A 52 -10.10 16.05 -9.54
CA THR A 52 -9.06 15.12 -9.97
C THR A 52 -9.51 13.71 -9.61
N VAL A 53 -9.43 12.79 -10.59
CA VAL A 53 -9.75 11.38 -10.37
C VAL A 53 -8.49 10.54 -10.39
N ALA A 54 -8.47 9.53 -9.52
CA ALA A 54 -7.38 8.58 -9.41
C ALA A 54 -7.86 7.15 -9.73
N PRO A 55 -6.98 6.27 -10.23
CA PRO A 55 -7.25 4.84 -10.32
C PRO A 55 -7.60 4.27 -8.95
N ASN A 56 -8.43 3.24 -8.93
CA ASN A 56 -8.85 2.56 -7.70
C ASN A 56 -8.32 1.11 -7.63
N GLU A 57 -7.64 0.59 -8.65
CA GLU A 57 -6.97 -0.71 -8.60
C GLU A 57 -5.46 -0.51 -8.79
N TYR A 58 -4.67 -1.01 -7.85
CA TYR A 58 -3.21 -0.95 -7.88
C TYR A 58 -2.64 -2.36 -7.77
N ARG A 59 -1.66 -2.66 -8.61
CA ARG A 59 -1.12 -4.01 -8.77
C ARG A 59 0.39 -3.98 -8.69
N PHE A 60 0.93 -4.62 -7.67
CA PHE A 60 2.36 -4.79 -7.49
C PHE A 60 2.82 -6.04 -8.22
N LYS A 61 3.74 -5.85 -9.15
CA LYS A 61 4.48 -6.96 -9.76
C LYS A 61 5.72 -7.23 -8.95
N LEU A 62 5.78 -8.41 -8.37
CA LEU A 62 6.83 -8.80 -7.45
C LEU A 62 7.59 -10.01 -8.00
N SER A 63 8.85 -10.14 -7.60
CA SER A 63 9.57 -11.38 -7.85
C SER A 63 8.97 -12.49 -6.97
N THR A 64 9.02 -13.74 -7.42
CA THR A 64 8.58 -14.91 -6.62
C THR A 64 9.07 -14.90 -5.16
N PRO A 65 10.35 -14.61 -4.84
CA PRO A 65 10.79 -14.53 -3.44
C PRO A 65 10.11 -13.40 -2.66
N ASP A 66 9.86 -12.24 -3.26
CA ASP A 66 9.24 -11.11 -2.59
C ASP A 66 7.74 -11.34 -2.38
N PHE A 67 7.07 -11.94 -3.36
CA PHE A 67 5.69 -12.36 -3.22
C PHE A 67 5.52 -13.36 -2.07
N ASN A 68 6.42 -14.35 -1.95
CA ASN A 68 6.40 -15.31 -0.84
C ASN A 68 6.52 -14.61 0.53
N ASN A 69 7.43 -13.62 0.66
CA ASN A 69 7.55 -12.84 1.89
C ASN A 69 6.24 -12.12 2.23
N ILE A 70 5.58 -11.51 1.25
CA ILE A 70 4.29 -10.82 1.45
C ILE A 70 3.20 -11.81 1.88
N VAL A 71 3.16 -12.99 1.28
CA VAL A 71 2.22 -14.05 1.68
C VAL A 71 2.47 -14.46 3.14
N GLU A 72 3.74 -14.63 3.55
CA GLU A 72 4.10 -14.94 4.94
C GLU A 72 3.73 -13.82 5.92
N TRP A 73 3.75 -12.55 5.49
CA TRP A 73 3.33 -11.40 6.31
C TRP A 73 1.81 -11.22 6.40
N GLY A 74 1.04 -11.94 5.57
CA GLY A 74 -0.40 -11.76 5.44
C GLY A 74 -0.75 -10.76 4.35
N ALA A 75 -0.68 -11.24 3.10
CA ALA A 75 -0.93 -10.44 1.89
C ALA A 75 -2.27 -9.68 1.93
N GLU A 76 -3.34 -10.31 2.43
CA GLU A 76 -4.65 -9.68 2.51
C GLU A 76 -4.66 -8.50 3.51
N THR A 77 -4.11 -8.69 4.71
CA THR A 77 -3.98 -7.64 5.72
C THR A 77 -3.14 -6.49 5.19
N LEU A 78 -2.00 -6.79 4.56
CA LEU A 78 -1.12 -5.78 3.97
C LEU A 78 -1.81 -5.00 2.85
N ALA A 79 -2.55 -5.68 1.96
CA ALA A 79 -3.31 -5.04 0.90
C ALA A 79 -4.38 -4.08 1.45
N ASN A 80 -5.11 -4.51 2.48
CA ASN A 80 -6.14 -3.69 3.13
C ASN A 80 -5.54 -2.43 3.78
N GLU A 81 -4.41 -2.57 4.50
CA GLU A 81 -3.73 -1.44 5.12
C GLU A 81 -3.19 -0.46 4.07
N LEU A 82 -2.60 -0.96 2.97
CA LEU A 82 -2.15 -0.11 1.86
C LEU A 82 -3.33 0.63 1.20
N ALA A 83 -4.46 -0.04 1.01
CA ALA A 83 -5.67 0.57 0.46
C ALA A 83 -6.25 1.66 1.38
N ASP A 84 -6.28 1.45 2.71
CA ASP A 84 -6.73 2.49 3.66
C ASP A 84 -5.78 3.69 3.63
N ASN A 85 -4.47 3.45 3.68
CA ASN A 85 -3.46 4.51 3.64
C ASN A 85 -3.56 5.33 2.35
N LEU A 86 -3.67 4.67 1.20
CA LEU A 86 -3.85 5.35 -0.09
C LEU A 86 -5.15 6.15 -0.16
N THR A 87 -6.20 5.64 0.49
CA THR A 87 -7.47 6.36 0.62
C THR A 87 -7.33 7.63 1.46
N GLN A 88 -6.57 7.59 2.55
CA GLN A 88 -6.29 8.79 3.35
C GLN A 88 -5.40 9.80 2.61
N TYR A 89 -4.41 9.32 1.85
CA TYR A 89 -3.54 10.15 1.02
C TYR A 89 -4.34 10.90 -0.05
N ALA A 90 -5.15 10.16 -0.82
CA ALA A 90 -6.04 10.73 -1.84
C ALA A 90 -6.96 11.81 -1.29
N LYS A 91 -7.53 11.61 -0.09
CA LYS A 91 -8.35 12.65 0.58
C LYS A 91 -7.55 13.92 0.87
N SER A 92 -6.31 13.78 1.34
CA SER A 92 -5.43 14.92 1.61
C SER A 92 -5.07 15.69 0.32
N GLN A 93 -4.91 14.97 -0.80
CA GLN A 93 -4.62 15.56 -2.11
C GLN A 93 -5.87 15.99 -2.90
N ASN A 94 -7.07 15.87 -2.31
CA ASN A 94 -8.34 16.15 -2.98
C ASN A 94 -8.61 15.29 -4.23
N TYR A 95 -8.15 14.04 -4.22
CA TYR A 95 -8.40 13.06 -5.27
C TYR A 95 -9.68 12.26 -4.99
N ALA A 96 -10.40 11.95 -6.04
CA ALA A 96 -11.58 11.09 -6.01
C ALA A 96 -11.31 9.77 -6.73
N PHE A 97 -11.66 8.65 -6.10
CA PHE A 97 -11.60 7.35 -6.77
C PHE A 97 -12.86 7.08 -7.60
N VAL A 98 -12.70 6.28 -8.65
CA VAL A 98 -13.81 5.79 -9.49
C VAL A 98 -14.51 4.55 -8.92
N GLY A 99 -14.09 4.06 -7.75
CA GLY A 99 -14.62 2.88 -7.07
C GLY A 99 -13.90 2.58 -5.76
N PRO A 100 -14.17 1.42 -5.12
CA PRO A 100 -13.41 0.97 -3.95
C PRO A 100 -11.94 0.78 -4.32
N VAL A 101 -11.04 1.16 -3.41
CA VAL A 101 -9.59 1.02 -3.59
C VAL A 101 -9.20 -0.43 -3.31
N VAL A 102 -8.52 -1.06 -4.26
CA VAL A 102 -8.05 -2.44 -4.19
C VAL A 102 -6.55 -2.46 -4.50
N VAL A 103 -5.79 -3.16 -3.65
CA VAL A 103 -4.36 -3.41 -3.84
C VAL A 103 -4.17 -4.91 -4.05
N ILE A 104 -3.44 -5.27 -5.10
CA ILE A 104 -3.22 -6.66 -5.52
C ILE A 104 -1.71 -6.91 -5.62
N PHE A 105 -1.26 -8.05 -5.13
CA PHE A 105 0.10 -8.53 -5.29
C PHE A 105 0.12 -9.67 -6.31
N GLU A 106 1.02 -9.63 -7.29
CA GLU A 106 1.20 -10.67 -8.31
C GLU A 106 2.67 -10.93 -8.67
#